data_AF-A0A938T4Q1-F1
#
_entry.id   AF-A0A938T4Q1-F1
#
_cell.length_a   1.000
_cell.length_b   1.000
_cell.length_c   1.000
_cell.angle_alpha   90.00
_cell.angle_beta   90.00
_cell.angle_gamma   90.00
#
_symmetry.space_group_name_H-M   'P 1'
#
loop_
_entity.id
_entity.type
_entity.pdbx_description
1 polymer ?
#
loop_
_entity_poly.entity_id
_entity_poly.type
_entity_poly.pdbx_seq_one_letter_code
_entity_poly.pdbx_strand_id
1 'polypeptide(L)'
;MNWGCLSCLILFPVGFFIWVKNEVQRRNALPPNELKELEDEERYGKIDDDLECIFCHSKQCVRAEKKIYYRGGPDKNSLDGLLFYSANQKKYSEIREDVFLAAHCTKCGNTWEMHPPEDES
;
A
#
# COMPACT_ATOMS: atom_id res chain seq x y z
N MET A 1 -24.28 -12.79 33.59
CA MET A 1 -24.43 -11.88 32.43
C MET A 1 -23.21 -10.98 32.38
N ASN A 2 -22.34 -11.14 31.39
CA ASN A 2 -21.06 -10.42 31.32
C ASN A 2 -21.26 -9.02 30.72
N TRP A 3 -21.66 -8.06 31.55
CA TRP A 3 -21.87 -6.66 31.17
C TRP A 3 -20.61 -6.00 30.54
N GLY A 4 -19.40 -6.50 30.86
CA GLY A 4 -18.15 -6.02 30.28
C GLY A 4 -17.94 -6.33 28.78
N CYS A 5 -18.60 -7.36 28.23
CA CYS A 5 -18.56 -7.59 26.78
C CYS A 5 -19.48 -6.61 26.02
N LEU A 6 -20.58 -6.19 26.65
CA LEU A 6 -21.55 -5.28 26.03
C LEU A 6 -20.99 -3.85 25.93
N SER A 7 -20.24 -3.39 26.94
CA SER A 7 -19.59 -2.07 26.91
C SER A 7 -18.47 -2.00 25.87
N CYS A 8 -17.66 -3.06 25.71
CA CYS A 8 -16.63 -3.10 24.67
C CYS A 8 -17.22 -3.04 23.26
N LEU A 9 -18.34 -3.74 23.00
CA LEU A 9 -19.00 -3.73 21.69
C LEU A 9 -19.54 -2.35 21.27
N ILE A 10 -19.86 -1.48 22.23
CA ILE A 10 -20.39 -0.14 21.95
C ILE A 10 -19.26 0.90 21.91
N LEU A 11 -18.28 0.80 22.81
CA LEU A 11 -17.19 1.78 22.90
C LEU A 11 -16.19 1.67 21.74
N PHE A 12 -15.94 0.46 21.22
CA PHE A 12 -15.04 0.26 20.08
C PHE A 12 -15.49 0.98 18.81
N PRO A 13 -16.73 0.80 18.30
CA PRO A 13 -17.16 1.47 17.09
C PRO A 13 -17.22 2.99 17.29
N VAL A 14 -17.71 3.48 18.43
CA VAL A 14 -17.76 4.93 18.71
C VAL A 14 -16.35 5.55 18.72
N GLY A 15 -15.38 4.91 19.38
CA GLY A 15 -13.99 5.35 19.36
C GLY A 15 -13.38 5.35 17.96
N PHE A 16 -13.68 4.31 17.16
CA PHE A 16 -13.23 4.21 15.76
C PHE A 16 -13.80 5.34 14.90
N PHE A 17 -15.09 5.66 15.00
CA PHE A 17 -15.70 6.76 14.25
C PHE A 17 -15.12 8.14 14.61
N ILE A 18 -14.83 8.38 15.89
CA ILE A 18 -14.19 9.63 16.34
C ILE A 18 -12.77 9.73 15.76
N TRP A 19 -12.02 8.64 15.81
CA TRP A 19 -10.68 8.58 15.23
C TRP A 19 -10.69 8.85 13.72
N VAL A 20 -11.56 8.18 12.96
CA VAL A 20 -11.71 8.40 11.50
C VAL A 20 -12.05 9.86 11.20
N LYS A 21 -12.98 10.47 11.94
CA LYS A 21 -13.34 11.89 11.74
C LYS A 21 -12.18 12.84 12.00
N ASN A 22 -11.41 12.61 13.08
CA ASN A 22 -10.24 13.42 13.38
C ASN A 22 -9.17 13.27 12.30
N GLU A 23 -8.97 12.06 11.78
CA GLU A 23 -7.97 11.82 10.73
C GLU A 23 -8.38 12.48 9.41
N VAL A 24 -9.66 12.42 9.04
CA VAL A 24 -10.20 13.13 7.87
C VAL A 24 -10.05 14.65 8.02
N GLN A 25 -10.36 15.20 9.20
CA GLN A 25 -10.16 16.63 9.46
C GLN A 25 -8.68 17.01 9.41
N ARG A 26 -7.79 16.17 9.94
CA ARG A 26 -6.34 16.37 9.88
C ARG A 26 -5.84 16.39 8.43
N ARG A 27 -6.30 15.44 7.60
CA ARG A 27 -5.97 15.38 6.17
C ARG A 27 -6.53 16.58 5.41
N ASN A 28 -7.78 16.98 5.66
CA ASN A 28 -8.40 18.14 5.02
C ASN A 28 -7.80 19.49 5.47
N ALA A 29 -7.10 19.51 6.60
CA ALA A 29 -6.36 20.69 7.07
C ALA A 29 -4.99 20.84 6.39
N LEU A 30 -4.50 19.81 5.69
CA LEU A 30 -3.27 19.90 4.91
C LEU A 30 -3.52 20.64 3.60
N PRO A 31 -2.56 21.46 3.14
CA PRO A 31 -2.63 22.03 1.80
C PRO A 31 -2.67 20.92 0.73
N PRO A 32 -3.32 21.14 -0.42
CA PRO A 32 -3.59 20.10 -1.41
C PRO A 32 -2.33 19.42 -1.96
N ASN A 33 -1.19 20.11 -1.98
CA ASN A 33 0.08 19.54 -2.41
C ASN A 33 0.64 18.52 -1.41
N GLU A 34 0.56 18.83 -0.11
CA GLU A 34 1.03 17.92 0.96
C GLU A 34 0.11 16.70 1.09
N LEU A 35 -1.21 16.91 0.92
CA LEU A 35 -2.17 15.82 0.90
C LEU A 35 -1.87 14.83 -0.24
N LYS A 36 -1.61 15.34 -1.44
CA LYS A 36 -1.25 14.52 -2.59
C LYS A 36 0.07 13.77 -2.35
N GLU A 37 1.06 14.43 -1.75
CA GLU A 37 2.35 13.80 -1.45
C GLU A 37 2.22 12.64 -0.46
N LEU A 38 1.38 12.81 0.57
CA LEU A 38 1.01 11.77 1.53
C LEU A 38 0.25 10.62 0.86
N GLU A 39 -0.73 10.90 0.00
CA GLU A 39 -1.45 9.87 -0.75
C GLU A 39 -0.53 9.10 -1.71
N ASP A 40 0.37 9.81 -2.40
CA ASP A 40 1.36 9.20 -3.27
C ASP A 40 2.40 8.38 -2.46
N GLU A 41 2.69 8.76 -1.20
CA GLU A 41 3.58 7.99 -0.31
C GLU A 41 2.90 6.74 0.24
N GLU A 42 1.63 6.85 0.63
CA GLU A 42 0.81 5.70 1.02
C GLU A 42 0.67 4.70 -0.13
N ARG A 43 0.61 5.17 -1.37
CA ARG A 43 0.36 4.34 -2.55
C ARG A 43 1.62 3.77 -3.18
N TYR A 44 2.64 4.60 -3.43
CA TYR A 44 3.84 4.20 -4.18
C TYR A 44 5.08 4.10 -3.31
N GLY A 45 4.97 4.38 -2.01
CA GLY A 45 6.10 4.43 -1.10
C GLY A 45 6.89 5.74 -1.19
N LYS A 46 8.03 5.76 -0.52
CA LYS A 46 8.93 6.92 -0.45
C LYS A 46 9.67 7.12 -1.78
N ILE A 47 10.10 8.34 -2.01
CA ILE A 47 11.02 8.65 -3.11
C ILE A 47 12.33 7.91 -2.85
N ASP A 48 12.80 7.21 -3.87
CA ASP A 48 14.10 6.57 -3.90
C ASP A 48 15.10 7.55 -4.53
N ASP A 49 16.05 8.01 -3.73
CA ASP A 49 17.06 8.98 -4.15
C ASP A 49 18.11 8.37 -5.09
N ASP A 50 18.26 7.04 -5.08
CA ASP A 50 19.24 6.32 -5.89
C ASP A 50 18.71 6.01 -7.31
N LEU A 51 17.40 6.15 -7.52
CA LEU A 51 16.76 5.87 -8.80
C LEU A 51 16.59 7.12 -9.67
N GLU A 52 16.96 6.98 -10.95
CA GLU A 52 16.74 7.95 -12.01
C GLU A 52 15.57 7.52 -12.89
N CYS A 53 14.69 8.47 -13.25
CA CYS A 53 13.58 8.17 -14.14
C CYS A 53 14.09 7.89 -15.57
N ILE A 54 13.78 6.71 -16.12
CA ILE A 54 14.22 6.30 -17.47
C ILE A 54 13.61 7.12 -18.62
N PHE A 55 12.55 7.89 -18.34
CA PHE A 55 11.84 8.69 -19.35
C PHE A 55 12.25 10.16 -19.33
N CYS A 56 12.41 10.75 -18.14
CA CYS A 56 12.70 12.17 -18.00
C CYS A 56 14.09 12.47 -17.41
N HIS A 57 14.89 11.41 -17.14
CA HIS A 57 16.28 11.46 -16.66
C HIS A 57 16.47 12.34 -15.42
N SER A 58 15.42 12.49 -14.63
CA SER A 58 15.43 13.28 -13.41
C SER A 58 15.67 12.35 -12.22
N LYS A 59 16.58 12.76 -11.33
CA LYS A 59 16.83 12.09 -10.05
C LYS A 59 15.82 12.56 -9.00
N GLN A 60 15.73 11.84 -7.87
CA GLN A 60 14.87 12.20 -6.72
C GLN A 60 13.39 12.41 -7.09
N CYS A 61 12.92 11.66 -8.08
CA CYS A 61 11.53 11.75 -8.53
C CYS A 61 10.91 10.37 -8.79
N VAL A 62 11.62 9.30 -8.46
CA VAL A 62 11.18 7.93 -8.66
C VAL A 62 10.72 7.38 -7.32
N ARG A 63 9.56 6.75 -7.31
CA ARG A 63 9.04 5.98 -6.17
C ARG A 63 8.98 4.52 -6.57
N ALA A 64 9.60 3.66 -5.77
CA ALA A 64 9.63 2.22 -6.02
C ALA A 64 8.50 1.54 -5.23
N GLU A 65 7.62 0.86 -5.96
CA GLU A 65 6.51 0.09 -5.42
C GLU A 65 6.80 -1.40 -5.55
N LYS A 66 6.85 -2.10 -4.41
CA LYS A 66 6.95 -3.57 -4.38
C LYS A 66 5.56 -4.17 -4.25
N LYS A 67 5.10 -4.86 -5.29
CA LYS A 67 3.86 -5.64 -5.28
C LYS A 67 4.15 -7.11 -5.15
N ILE A 68 3.34 -7.78 -4.34
CA ILE A 68 3.46 -9.22 -4.11
C ILE A 68 2.13 -9.83 -4.53
N TYR A 69 2.16 -10.67 -5.55
CA TYR A 69 0.97 -11.32 -6.07
C TYR A 69 0.94 -12.79 -5.66
N TYR A 70 -0.27 -13.32 -5.46
CA TYR A 70 -0.45 -14.76 -5.52
C TYR A 70 -0.32 -15.21 -6.99
N ARG A 71 0.37 -16.32 -7.26
CA ARG A 71 0.60 -16.78 -8.63
C ARG A 71 -0.72 -16.94 -9.42
N GLY A 72 -0.87 -16.17 -10.49
CA GLY A 72 -2.10 -16.14 -11.30
C GLY A 72 -3.32 -15.58 -10.57
N GLY A 73 -3.11 -14.90 -9.45
CA GLY A 73 -4.13 -14.35 -8.56
C GLY A 73 -3.93 -12.85 -8.30
N PRO A 74 -4.75 -12.28 -7.40
CA PRO A 74 -4.71 -10.85 -7.09
C PRO A 74 -3.47 -10.47 -6.27
N ASP A 75 -3.22 -9.16 -6.19
CA ASP A 75 -2.23 -8.57 -5.28
C ASP A 75 -2.56 -8.97 -3.84
N LYS A 76 -1.58 -9.51 -3.11
CA LYS A 76 -1.69 -9.98 -1.73
C LYS A 76 -2.15 -8.89 -0.77
N ASN A 77 -1.74 -7.64 -1.01
CA ASN A 77 -2.08 -6.50 -0.16
C ASN A 77 -3.41 -5.84 -0.57
N SER A 78 -4.02 -6.26 -1.66
CA SER A 78 -5.35 -5.79 -2.05
C SER A 78 -6.45 -6.46 -1.22
N LEU A 79 -7.63 -5.81 -1.17
CA LEU A 79 -8.82 -6.40 -0.56
C LEU A 79 -9.15 -7.76 -1.21
N ASP A 80 -9.01 -7.86 -2.53
CA ASP A 80 -9.19 -9.11 -3.26
C ASP A 80 -8.18 -10.17 -2.84
N GLY A 81 -6.93 -9.78 -2.55
CA GLY A 81 -5.89 -10.66 -1.99
C GLY A 81 -6.24 -11.19 -0.61
N LEU A 82 -6.77 -10.33 0.28
CA LEU A 82 -7.22 -10.73 1.61
C LEU A 82 -8.40 -11.69 1.55
N LEU A 83 -9.38 -11.39 0.68
CA LEU A 83 -10.52 -12.27 0.43
C LEU A 83 -10.06 -13.60 -0.17
N PHE A 84 -9.16 -13.56 -1.15
CA PHE A 84 -8.60 -14.73 -1.81
C PHE A 84 -7.86 -15.64 -0.83
N TYR A 85 -7.08 -15.07 0.09
CA TYR A 85 -6.41 -15.81 1.16
C TYR A 85 -7.41 -16.45 2.13
N SER A 86 -8.39 -15.68 2.62
CA SER A 86 -9.39 -16.21 3.58
C SER A 86 -10.23 -17.35 2.99
N ALA A 87 -10.58 -17.27 1.70
CA ALA A 87 -11.36 -18.30 1.01
C ALA A 87 -10.60 -19.63 0.81
N ASN A 88 -9.26 -19.60 0.85
CA ASN A 88 -8.42 -20.72 0.44
C ASN A 88 -7.36 -21.11 1.49
N GLN A 89 -7.55 -20.67 2.74
CA GLN A 89 -6.60 -20.76 3.86
C GLN A 89 -6.03 -22.17 4.11
N LYS A 90 -6.77 -23.25 3.77
CA LYS A 90 -6.34 -24.65 3.94
C LYS A 90 -5.40 -25.18 2.84
N LYS A 91 -5.30 -24.50 1.69
CA LYS A 91 -4.50 -24.95 0.52
C LYS A 91 -3.14 -24.25 0.40
N TYR A 92 -2.84 -23.31 1.28
CA TYR A 92 -1.94 -22.19 0.95
C TYR A 92 -0.67 -22.04 1.81
N SER A 93 -0.25 -23.09 2.52
CA SER A 93 1.11 -23.17 3.08
C SER A 93 2.22 -23.27 2.01
N GLU A 94 1.86 -23.39 0.73
CA GLU A 94 2.79 -23.64 -0.39
C GLU A 94 2.65 -22.66 -1.58
N ILE A 95 1.88 -21.57 -1.47
CA ILE A 95 1.78 -20.64 -2.61
C ILE A 95 3.12 -19.97 -2.83
N ARG A 96 3.68 -20.16 -4.03
CA ARG A 96 4.76 -19.32 -4.54
C ARG A 96 4.20 -17.92 -4.82
N GLU A 97 4.84 -16.93 -4.24
CA GLU A 97 4.52 -15.51 -4.42
C GLU A 97 5.36 -14.97 -5.58
N ASP A 98 4.71 -14.21 -6.47
CA ASP A 98 5.42 -13.50 -7.54
C ASP A 98 5.63 -12.05 -7.06
N VAL A 99 6.90 -11.65 -7.00
CA VAL A 99 7.28 -10.29 -6.60
C VAL A 99 7.48 -9.46 -7.86
N PHE A 100 6.73 -8.37 -7.95
CA PHE A 100 6.85 -7.37 -9.01
C PHE A 100 7.34 -6.07 -8.40
N LEU A 101 8.40 -5.52 -8.97
CA LEU A 101 8.86 -4.18 -8.64
C LEU A 101 8.38 -3.26 -9.76
N ALA A 102 7.73 -2.16 -9.40
CA ALA A 102 7.35 -1.10 -10.31
C ALA A 102 7.98 0.20 -9.83
N ALA A 103 8.33 1.07 -10.76
CA ALA A 103 8.75 2.43 -10.47
C ALA A 103 7.75 3.42 -11.06
N HIS A 104 7.43 4.45 -10.29
CA HIS A 104 6.59 5.56 -10.69
C HIS A 104 7.36 6.87 -10.61
N CYS A 105 7.33 7.67 -11.68
CA CYS A 105 7.95 8.99 -11.68
C CYS A 105 6.94 10.08 -11.33
N THR A 106 7.16 10.80 -10.22
CA THR A 106 6.30 11.92 -9.78
C THR A 106 6.37 13.14 -10.70
N LYS A 107 7.43 13.25 -11.52
CA LYS A 107 7.65 14.39 -12.41
C LYS A 107 6.99 14.23 -13.78
N CYS A 108 7.14 13.07 -14.41
CA CYS A 108 6.57 12.80 -15.74
C CYS A 108 5.33 11.90 -15.72
N GLY A 109 4.98 11.33 -14.55
CA GLY A 109 3.80 10.49 -14.37
C GLY A 109 3.90 9.08 -14.97
N ASN A 110 5.04 8.71 -15.56
CA ASN A 110 5.23 7.39 -16.14
C ASN A 110 5.47 6.34 -15.06
N THR A 111 4.95 5.13 -15.32
CA THR A 111 5.17 3.95 -14.49
C THR A 111 5.78 2.85 -15.36
N TRP A 112 6.78 2.13 -14.85
CA TRP A 112 7.42 1.02 -15.54
C TRP A 112 7.75 -0.11 -14.58
N GLU A 113 7.88 -1.32 -15.12
CA GLU A 113 8.33 -2.49 -14.34
C GLU A 113 9.85 -2.45 -14.18
N MET A 114 10.31 -2.78 -12.98
CA MET A 114 11.71 -2.97 -12.66
C MET A 114 11.96 -4.46 -12.47
N HIS A 115 12.98 -4.97 -13.13
CA HIS A 115 13.49 -6.28 -12.76
C HIS A 115 14.26 -6.14 -11.45
N PRO A 116 14.06 -7.05 -10.47
CA PRO A 116 14.94 -7.11 -9.32
C PRO A 116 16.38 -7.31 -9.81
N PRO A 117 17.38 -6.70 -9.17
CA PRO A 117 18.77 -6.97 -9.49
C PRO A 117 19.01 -8.49 -9.41
N GLU A 118 19.75 -9.05 -10.36
CA GLU A 118 19.93 -10.52 -10.51
C GLU A 118 20.70 -11.20 -9.35
N ASP A 119 21.03 -10.48 -8.28
CA ASP A 119 21.92 -10.94 -7.21
C ASP A 119 21.23 -10.97 -5.84
N GLU A 120 20.23 -11.84 -5.64
CA GLU A 120 19.92 -12.42 -4.31
C GLU A 120 19.40 -13.86 -4.51
N SER A 121 20.32 -14.80 -4.76
CA SER A 121 20.11 -16.25 -4.73
C SER A 121 20.65 -16.87 -3.45
#